data_AF-A0A377AXH0-F1
#
_entry.id   AF-A0A377AXH0-F1
#
_cell.length_a   1.000
_cell.length_b   1.000
_cell.length_c   1.000
_cell.angle_alpha   90.00
_cell.angle_beta   90.00
_cell.angle_gamma   90.00
#
_symmetry.space_group_name_H-M   'P 1'
#
loop_
_entity.id
_entity.type
_entity.pdbx_description
1 polymer ?
#
loop_
_entity_poly.entity_id
_entity_poly.type
_entity_poly.pdbx_seq_one_letter_code
_entity_poly.pdbx_strand_id
1 'polypeptide(L)'
;MSKVPESVPENERIWFALAAYNMGYAHMLDARALTAKTKGNPDSWADVKQRLPLLSQKPYYSKLTYGYARGHEAYAYVENIRKYQISLVGYLQEKEKQATEAAMQLAQD
;
A
#
# COMPACT_ATOMS: atom_id res chain seq x y z
N MET A 1 9.75 -10.88 -0.33
CA MET A 1 9.99 -9.46 0.00
C MET A 1 11.41 -8.97 -0.35
N SER A 2 12.37 -9.84 -0.67
CA SER A 2 13.75 -9.48 -1.03
C SER A 2 13.92 -8.53 -2.23
N LYS A 3 12.86 -8.30 -3.01
CA LYS A 3 12.89 -7.35 -4.13
C LYS A 3 12.53 -5.92 -3.72
N VAL A 4 11.81 -5.68 -2.63
CA VAL A 4 11.55 -4.29 -2.20
C VAL A 4 12.84 -3.72 -1.60
N PRO A 5 13.27 -2.51 -1.99
CA PRO A 5 14.52 -1.93 -1.51
C PRO A 5 14.58 -1.85 0.01
N GLU A 6 15.76 -2.13 0.58
CA GLU A 6 15.91 -2.25 2.03
C GLU A 6 15.62 -0.96 2.79
N SER A 7 15.75 0.18 2.12
CA SER A 7 15.43 1.52 2.64
C SER A 7 13.95 1.72 2.99
N VAL A 8 13.06 0.91 2.43
CA VAL A 8 11.62 0.96 2.77
C VAL A 8 11.42 0.35 4.16
N PRO A 9 10.78 1.07 5.10
CA PRO A 9 10.47 0.57 6.44
C PRO A 9 9.69 -0.75 6.39
N GLU A 10 10.05 -1.70 7.25
CA GLU A 10 9.50 -3.06 7.23
C GLU A 10 7.96 -3.07 7.28
N ASN A 11 7.36 -2.21 8.11
CA ASN A 11 5.91 -2.06 8.26
C ASN A 11 5.21 -1.49 7.01
N GLU A 12 5.95 -0.90 6.07
CA GLU A 12 5.42 -0.34 4.83
C GLU A 12 5.73 -1.18 3.60
N ARG A 13 6.69 -2.13 3.67
CA ARG A 13 7.11 -2.97 2.55
C ARG A 13 5.96 -3.71 1.88
N ILE A 14 4.94 -4.10 2.64
CA ILE A 14 3.75 -4.76 2.10
C ILE A 14 3.04 -3.90 1.05
N TRP A 15 2.97 -2.58 1.23
CA TRP A 15 2.28 -1.68 0.30
C TRP A 15 3.04 -1.51 -1.01
N PHE A 16 4.36 -1.37 -0.92
CA PHE A 16 5.25 -1.37 -2.08
C PHE A 16 5.20 -2.70 -2.83
N ALA A 17 5.14 -3.82 -2.11
CA ALA A 17 5.01 -5.15 -2.70
C ALA A 17 3.67 -5.32 -3.43
N LEU A 18 2.55 -4.88 -2.85
CA LEU A 18 1.23 -4.93 -3.49
C LEU A 18 1.16 -4.03 -4.74
N ALA A 19 1.76 -2.84 -4.69
CA ALA A 19 1.87 -1.98 -5.86
C ALA A 19 2.72 -2.63 -6.96
N ALA A 20 3.88 -3.20 -6.61
CA ALA A 20 4.75 -3.92 -7.54
C ALA A 20 4.11 -5.19 -8.10
N TYR A 21 3.25 -5.85 -7.34
CA TYR A 21 2.45 -6.99 -7.82
C TYR A 21 1.45 -6.55 -8.89
N ASN A 22 0.78 -5.41 -8.69
CA ASN A 22 -0.24 -4.93 -9.62
C ASN A 22 0.33 -4.32 -10.91
N MET A 23 1.28 -3.40 -10.82
CA MET A 23 1.82 -2.67 -11.99
C MET A 23 3.26 -3.06 -12.36
N GLY A 24 3.84 -4.04 -11.68
CA GLY A 24 5.23 -4.45 -11.89
C GLY A 24 6.25 -3.69 -11.03
N TYR A 25 7.32 -4.39 -10.66
CA TYR A 25 8.39 -3.86 -9.81
C TYR A 25 9.12 -2.66 -10.43
N ALA A 26 9.35 -2.70 -11.74
CA ALA A 26 10.03 -1.63 -12.47
C ALA A 26 9.27 -0.29 -12.36
N HIS A 27 7.95 -0.31 -12.53
CA HIS A 27 7.13 0.89 -12.40
C HIS A 27 6.96 1.33 -10.94
N MET A 28 7.05 0.43 -9.96
CA MET A 28 7.15 0.81 -8.55
C MET A 28 8.43 1.62 -8.28
N LEU A 29 9.56 1.23 -8.87
CA LEU A 29 10.80 2.01 -8.79
C LEU A 29 10.67 3.37 -9.46
N ASP A 30 9.98 3.46 -10.60
CA ASP A 30 9.68 4.74 -11.25
C ASP A 30 8.81 5.64 -10.36
N ALA A 31 7.83 5.09 -9.64
CA ALA A 31 7.04 5.83 -8.67
C ALA A 31 7.91 6.39 -7.52
N ARG A 32 8.84 5.58 -7.00
CA ARG A 32 9.83 6.04 -6.00
C ARG A 32 10.73 7.15 -6.55
N ALA A 33 11.25 6.96 -7.76
CA ALA A 33 12.09 7.97 -8.43
C ALA A 33 11.33 9.28 -8.66
N LEU A 34 10.06 9.21 -9.06
CA LEU A 34 9.21 10.39 -9.24
C LEU A 34 8.95 11.09 -7.90
N THR A 35 8.71 10.34 -6.83
CA THR A 35 8.53 10.90 -5.48
C THR A 35 9.76 11.67 -5.03
N ALA A 36 10.97 11.10 -5.18
CA ALA A 36 12.21 11.79 -4.87
C ALA A 36 12.40 13.06 -5.74
N LYS A 37 12.18 12.96 -7.06
CA LYS A 37 12.25 14.11 -8.00
C LYS A 37 11.27 15.24 -7.63
N THR A 38 10.14 14.91 -7.02
CA THR A 38 9.10 15.85 -6.57
C THR A 38 9.19 16.19 -5.08
N LYS A 39 10.38 16.00 -4.47
CA LYS A 39 10.71 16.36 -3.07
C LYS A 39 9.85 15.65 -2.00
N GLY A 40 9.30 14.48 -2.30
CA GLY A 40 8.69 13.58 -1.32
C GLY A 40 9.66 12.50 -0.84
N ASN A 41 9.30 11.76 0.20
CA ASN A 41 10.07 10.63 0.70
C ASN A 41 9.79 9.37 -0.14
N PRO A 42 10.77 8.83 -0.90
CA PRO A 42 10.58 7.64 -1.73
C PRO A 42 10.45 6.33 -0.94
N ASP A 43 10.69 6.36 0.37
CA ASP A 43 10.54 5.22 1.27
C ASP A 43 9.24 5.26 2.09
N SER A 44 8.49 6.38 2.02
CA SER A 44 7.17 6.53 2.61
C SER A 44 6.09 6.13 1.61
N TRP A 45 5.30 5.12 1.92
CA TRP A 45 4.13 4.72 1.14
C TRP A 45 3.13 5.88 1.02
N ALA A 46 2.96 6.67 2.08
CA ALA A 46 2.04 7.80 2.08
C ALA A 46 2.41 8.85 1.02
N ASP A 47 3.70 9.07 0.78
CA ASP A 47 4.20 9.99 -0.23
C ASP A 47 4.18 9.37 -1.62
N VAL A 48 4.62 8.12 -1.74
CA VAL A 48 4.74 7.39 -3.00
C VAL A 48 3.37 7.14 -3.63
N LYS A 49 2.36 6.77 -2.84
CA LYS A 49 1.02 6.48 -3.37
C LYS A 49 0.40 7.67 -4.11
N GLN A 50 0.71 8.90 -3.69
CA GLN A 50 0.23 10.13 -4.34
C GLN A 50 0.80 10.30 -5.76
N ARG A 51 1.95 9.68 -6.07
CA ARG A 51 2.61 9.78 -7.37
C ARG A 51 2.15 8.70 -8.33
N LEU A 52 1.53 7.62 -7.85
CA LEU A 52 1.09 6.50 -8.71
C LEU A 52 0.20 6.96 -9.88
N PRO A 53 -0.84 7.80 -9.70
CA PRO A 53 -1.67 8.23 -10.83
C PRO A 53 -0.92 9.09 -11.86
N LEU A 54 0.23 9.68 -11.49
CA LEU A 54 1.04 10.49 -12.40
C LEU A 54 1.79 9.63 -13.43
N LEU A 55 2.00 8.33 -13.17
CA LEU A 55 2.70 7.42 -14.08
C LEU A 55 1.93 7.17 -15.39
N SER A 56 0.65 7.53 -15.45
CA SER A 56 -0.14 7.50 -16.70
C SER A 56 -0.17 8.84 -17.44
N GLN A 57 0.42 9.90 -16.87
CA GLN A 57 0.40 11.25 -17.44
C GLN A 57 1.68 11.55 -18.22
N LYS A 58 1.54 11.91 -19.51
CA LYS A 58 2.67 12.15 -20.45
C LYS A 58 3.75 13.10 -19.92
N PRO A 59 3.42 14.22 -19.23
CA PRO A 59 4.44 15.13 -18.67
C PRO A 59 5.38 14.47 -17.66
N TYR A 60 4.96 13.36 -17.05
CA TYR A 60 5.70 12.62 -16.03
C TYR A 60 6.32 11.35 -16.62
N TYR A 61 5.51 10.44 -17.20
CA TYR A 61 5.99 9.12 -17.61
C TYR A 61 7.07 9.17 -18.69
N SER A 62 7.05 10.20 -19.55
CA SER A 62 8.07 10.39 -20.59
C SER A 62 9.48 10.63 -20.03
N LYS A 63 9.61 10.93 -18.74
CA LYS A 63 10.87 11.18 -18.01
C LYS A 63 11.22 10.06 -17.01
N LEU A 64 10.45 8.98 -17.02
CA LEU A 64 10.65 7.80 -16.17
C LEU A 64 11.39 6.71 -16.94
N THR A 65 12.04 5.79 -16.22
CA THR A 65 12.94 4.80 -16.84
C THR A 65 12.16 3.79 -17.66
N TYR A 66 11.01 3.35 -17.16
CA TYR A 66 10.19 2.31 -17.77
C TYR A 66 8.95 2.87 -18.46
N GLY A 67 8.73 4.18 -18.39
CA GLY A 67 7.70 4.88 -19.15
C GLY A 67 6.30 4.78 -18.54
N TYR A 68 5.30 4.63 -19.41
CA TYR A 68 3.88 4.65 -19.03
C TYR A 68 3.51 3.46 -18.13
N ALA A 69 2.79 3.74 -17.05
CA ALA A 69 2.12 2.72 -16.26
C ALA A 69 0.72 3.16 -15.84
N ARG A 70 -0.18 2.20 -15.67
CA ARG A 70 -1.53 2.41 -15.13
C ARG A 70 -1.52 2.57 -13.60
N GLY A 71 -0.76 3.53 -13.09
CA GLY A 71 -0.56 3.66 -11.64
C GLY A 71 -1.84 3.99 -10.84
N HIS A 72 -2.89 4.51 -11.48
CA HIS A 72 -4.19 4.65 -10.82
C HIS A 72 -4.83 3.30 -10.45
N GLU A 73 -4.61 2.25 -11.26
CA GLU A 73 -5.06 0.88 -10.94
C GLU A 73 -4.29 0.34 -9.72
N ALA A 74 -2.97 0.55 -9.67
CA ALA A 74 -2.15 0.16 -8.53
C ALA A 74 -2.55 0.90 -7.24
N TYR A 75 -2.83 2.20 -7.34
CA TYR A 75 -3.35 2.98 -6.21
C TYR A 75 -4.67 2.38 -5.70
N ALA A 76 -5.64 2.17 -6.59
CA ALA A 76 -6.94 1.62 -6.23
C ALA A 76 -6.83 0.21 -5.64
N TYR A 77 -5.97 -0.64 -6.22
CA TYR A 77 -5.69 -2.00 -5.75
C TYR A 77 -5.22 -2.01 -4.30
N VAL A 78 -4.19 -1.22 -3.97
CA VAL A 78 -3.64 -1.18 -2.61
C VAL A 78 -4.64 -0.58 -1.62
N GLU A 79 -5.30 0.52 -1.97
CA GLU A 79 -6.27 1.17 -1.07
C GLU A 79 -7.49 0.29 -0.81
N ASN A 80 -7.93 -0.51 -1.79
CA ASN A 80 -9.02 -1.46 -1.59
C ASN A 80 -8.61 -2.60 -0.65
N ILE A 81 -7.42 -3.17 -0.81
CA ILE A 81 -6.89 -4.19 0.13
C ILE A 81 -6.83 -3.62 1.55
N ARG A 82 -6.33 -2.39 1.72
CA ARG A 82 -6.26 -1.74 3.02
C ARG A 82 -7.64 -1.55 3.65
N LYS A 83 -8.64 -1.15 2.87
CA LYS A 83 -10.04 -1.03 3.34
C LYS A 83 -10.57 -2.38 3.82
N TYR A 84 -10.41 -3.43 3.03
CA TYR A 84 -10.83 -4.78 3.43
C TYR A 84 -10.11 -5.27 4.68
N GLN A 85 -8.81 -5.02 4.81
CA GLN A 85 -8.04 -5.37 6.00
C GLN A 85 -8.58 -4.66 7.25
N ILE A 86 -8.84 -3.35 7.17
CA ILE A 86 -9.39 -2.58 8.30
C ILE A 86 -10.77 -3.13 8.70
N SER A 87 -11.66 -3.35 7.73
CA SER A 87 -12.99 -3.92 8.00
C SER A 87 -12.92 -5.31 8.62
N LEU A 88 -12.03 -6.17 8.13
CA LEU A 88 -11.86 -7.53 8.65
C LEU A 88 -11.30 -7.51 10.08
N VAL A 89 -10.28 -6.71 10.35
CA VAL A 89 -9.70 -6.58 11.70
C VAL A 89 -10.76 -6.07 12.68
N GLY A 90 -11.52 -5.03 12.31
CA GLY A 90 -12.59 -4.50 13.16
C GLY A 90 -13.69 -5.54 13.42
N TYR A 91 -14.08 -6.31 12.41
CA TYR A 91 -15.03 -7.41 12.57
C TYR A 91 -14.53 -8.49 13.54
N LEU A 92 -13.27 -8.90 13.41
CA LEU A 92 -12.67 -9.93 14.27
C LEU A 92 -12.54 -9.46 15.72
N GLN A 93 -12.15 -8.20 15.95
CA GLN A 93 -12.08 -7.60 17.28
C GLN A 93 -13.44 -7.57 17.98
N GLU A 94 -14.50 -7.21 17.25
CA GLU A 94 -15.86 -7.22 17.79
C GLU A 94 -16.31 -8.65 18.15
N LYS A 95 -15.95 -9.64 17.33
CA LYS A 95 -16.24 -11.06 17.63
C LYS A 95 -15.51 -11.55 18.88
N GLU A 96 -14.24 -11.19 19.04
CA GLU A 96 -13.45 -11.54 20.23
C GLU A 96 -14.02 -10.90 21.49
N LYS A 97 -14.44 -9.64 21.41
CA LYS A 97 -15.10 -8.93 22.51
C LYS A 97 -16.40 -9.64 22.94
N GLN A 98 -17.27 -9.97 21.99
CA GLN A 98 -18.53 -10.68 22.26
C GLN A 98 -18.30 -12.05 22.90
N ALA A 99 -17.29 -12.80 22.43
CA ALA A 99 -16.93 -14.09 23.00
C ALA A 99 -16.40 -13.95 24.44
N THR A 100 -15.59 -12.92 24.70
CA THR A 100 -15.06 -12.63 26.03
C THR A 100 -16.17 -12.25 27.00
N GLU A 101 -17.09 -11.38 26.60
CA GLU A 101 -18.25 -10.98 27.42
C GLU A 101 -19.15 -12.18 27.76
N ALA A 102 -19.47 -13.02 26.77
CA ALA A 102 -20.27 -14.23 26.99
C ALA A 102 -19.58 -15.21 27.95
N ALA A 103 -18.26 -15.40 27.83
CA ALA A 103 -17.49 -16.25 28.73
C ALA A 103 -17.46 -15.70 30.16
N MET A 104 -17.31 -14.38 30.33
CA MET A 104 -17.36 -13.73 31.65
C MET A 104 -18.73 -13.89 32.31
N GLN A 105 -19.80 -13.80 31.53
CA GLN A 105 -21.17 -13.91 32.04
C GLN A 105 -21.49 -15.35 32.50
N LEU A 106 -21.06 -16.36 31.73
CA LEU A 106 -21.17 -17.77 32.13
C LEU A 106 -20.34 -18.14 33.37
N ALA A 107 -19.23 -17.43 33.62
CA ALA A 107 -18.40 -17.66 34.81
C ALA A 107 -18.95 -16.99 36.07
N GLN A 108 -19.97 -16.13 35.95
CA GLN A 108 -20.63 -15.42 37.05
C GLN A 108 -21.92 -16.11 37.51
N ASP A 109 -22.43 -17.06 36.73
CA ASP A 109 -23.59 -17.92 37.05
C ASP A 109 -23.13 -19.25 37.70
#